data_AF-A0AA96V9T4-F1
#
_entry.id   AF-A0AA96V9T4-F1
#
_cell.length_a   1.000
_cell.length_b   1.000
_cell.length_c   1.000
_cell.angle_alpha   90.00
_cell.angle_beta   90.00
_cell.angle_gamma   90.00
#
_symmetry.space_group_name_H-M   'P 1'
#
loop_
_entity.id
_entity.type
_entity.pdbx_description
1 polymer ?
#
loop_
_entity_poly.entity_id
_entity_poly.type
_entity_poly.pdbx_seq_one_letter_code
_entity_poly.pdbx_strand_id
1 'polypeptide(L)'
;MIGGLEVLFIIIVVLVLFGPDKIPELARAVGGAMGEFKTAQKAAEFDLSGFDALNRENAEAKKKETAALNEKIIKMADEAGISTEGKTADELLVLISEKMSTDSEDVSKTEGVDKAEKLEPQINSKTESVDSQQ
;
A
#
# COMPACT_ATOMS: atom_id res chain seq x y z
N MET A 1 19.68 50.12 -22.34
CA MET A 1 20.36 49.76 -21.08
C MET A 1 19.61 50.47 -19.98
N ILE A 2 18.96 49.74 -19.08
CA ILE A 2 18.30 50.39 -17.94
C ILE A 2 19.41 50.94 -17.05
N GLY A 3 19.47 52.26 -16.93
CA GLY A 3 20.49 52.93 -16.12
C GLY A 3 20.16 52.87 -14.62
N GLY A 4 21.17 53.00 -13.76
CA GLY A 4 20.94 53.07 -12.30
C GLY A 4 19.97 54.19 -11.90
N LEU A 5 19.92 55.29 -12.67
CA LEU A 5 18.96 56.39 -12.47
C LEU A 5 17.51 56.00 -12.78
N GLU A 6 17.26 55.18 -13.81
CA GLU A 6 15.91 54.71 -14.13
C GLU A 6 15.38 53.79 -13.04
N VAL A 7 16.23 52.89 -12.52
CA VAL A 7 15.87 52.01 -11.38
C VAL A 7 15.57 52.85 -10.14
N LEU A 8 16.40 53.86 -9.84
CA LEU A 8 16.18 54.75 -8.70
C LEU A 8 14.86 55.52 -8.82
N PHE A 9 14.53 56.02 -10.02
CA PHE A 9 13.27 56.72 -10.26
C PHE A 9 12.06 55.81 -10.03
N ILE A 10 12.10 54.57 -10.52
CA ILE A 10 11.04 53.57 -10.30
C ILE A 10 10.88 53.27 -8.80
N ILE A 11 11.99 53.09 -8.07
CA ILE A 11 11.94 52.87 -6.62
C ILE A 11 11.27 54.05 -5.92
N ILE A 12 11.63 55.30 -6.26
CA ILE A 12 11.00 56.49 -5.66
C ILE A 12 9.50 56.50 -5.92
N VAL A 13 9.05 56.23 -7.16
CA VAL A 13 7.62 56.18 -7.49
C VAL A 13 6.90 55.11 -6.66
N VAL A 14 7.45 53.91 -6.56
CA VAL A 14 6.88 52.82 -5.74
C VAL A 14 6.84 53.20 -4.26
N LEU A 15 7.89 53.83 -3.74
CA LEU A 15 7.95 54.29 -2.35
C LEU A 15 6.96 55.42 -2.05
N VAL A 16 6.60 56.27 -3.02
CA VAL A 16 5.55 57.28 -2.84
C VAL A 16 4.17 56.64 -2.83
N LEU A 17 3.94 55.64 -3.70
CA LEU A 17 2.65 54.94 -3.77
C LEU A 17 2.37 54.08 -2.54
N PHE A 18 3.37 53.35 -2.08
CA PHE A 18 3.22 52.39 -0.97
C PHE A 18 3.77 52.89 0.36
N GLY A 19 4.65 53.89 0.36
CA GLY A 19 5.38 54.35 1.54
C GLY A 19 6.70 53.57 1.78
N PRO A 20 7.71 54.21 2.39
CA PRO A 20 8.99 53.57 2.73
C PRO A 20 8.86 52.44 3.75
N ASP A 21 7.80 52.46 4.57
CA ASP A 21 7.60 51.47 5.63
C ASP A 21 7.03 50.14 5.11
N LYS A 22 6.37 50.12 3.94
CA LYS A 22 5.72 48.90 3.42
C LYS A 22 6.68 47.86 2.88
N ILE A 23 7.77 48.28 2.24
CA ILE A 23 8.80 47.36 1.76
C ILE A 23 9.45 46.56 2.92
N PRO A 24 9.93 47.17 4.02
CA PRO A 24 10.49 46.43 5.15
C PRO A 24 9.43 45.62 5.92
N GLU A 25 8.18 46.09 6.00
CA GLU A 25 7.07 45.33 6.60
C GLU A 25 6.80 44.03 5.83
N LEU A 26 6.70 44.11 4.48
CA LEU A 26 6.50 42.95 3.62
C LEU A 26 7.72 42.01 3.66
N ALA A 27 8.94 42.54 3.63
CA ALA A 27 10.16 41.74 3.72
C ALA A 27 10.22 40.95 5.04
N ARG A 28 9.82 41.55 6.16
CA ARG A 28 9.74 40.86 7.46
C ARG A 28 8.66 39.79 7.47
N ALA A 29 7.47 40.08 6.94
CA ALA A 29 6.38 39.12 6.87
C ALA A 29 6.73 37.90 6.00
N VAL A 30 7.24 38.14 4.79
CA VAL A 30 7.68 37.08 3.88
C VAL A 30 8.88 36.32 4.44
N GLY A 31 9.85 37.03 5.05
CA GLY A 31 11.02 36.42 5.68
C GLY A 31 10.66 35.50 6.84
N GLY A 32 9.72 35.92 7.69
CA GLY A 32 9.17 35.08 8.77
C GLY A 32 8.47 33.85 8.22
N ALA A 33 7.55 34.03 7.27
CA ALA A 33 6.82 32.94 6.64
C ALA A 33 7.75 31.92 5.95
N MET A 34 8.77 32.39 5.22
CA MET A 34 9.75 31.52 4.56
C MET A 34 10.61 30.76 5.58
N GLY A 35 10.93 31.39 6.72
CA GLY A 35 11.68 30.77 7.81
C GLY A 35 10.90 29.64 8.49
N GLU A 36 9.62 29.88 8.81
CA GLU A 36 8.72 28.86 9.35
C GLU A 36 8.45 27.75 8.33
N PHE A 37 8.24 28.10 7.06
CA PHE A 37 8.06 27.14 5.98
C PHE A 37 9.27 26.20 5.83
N LYS A 38 10.49 26.74 5.83
CA LYS A 38 11.72 25.93 5.76
C LYS A 38 11.88 25.02 6.97
N THR A 39 11.49 25.49 8.15
CA THR A 39 11.52 24.70 9.39
C THR A 39 10.52 23.56 9.33
N ALA A 40 9.28 23.83 8.92
CA ALA A 40 8.25 22.82 8.72
C ALA A 40 8.63 21.81 7.64
N GLN A 41 9.21 22.26 6.53
CA GLN A 41 9.70 21.40 5.46
C GLN A 41 10.78 20.43 5.97
N LYS A 42 11.74 20.93 6.76
CA LYS A 42 12.81 20.10 7.33
C LYS A 42 12.28 19.08 8.35
N ALA A 43 11.28 19.46 9.15
CA ALA A 43 10.61 18.54 10.06
C ALA A 43 9.87 17.42 9.28
N ALA A 44 9.15 17.78 8.22
CA ALA A 44 8.45 16.81 7.37
C ALA A 44 9.41 15.83 6.68
N GLU A 45 10.57 16.30 6.20
CA GLU A 45 11.60 15.42 5.61
C GLU A 45 12.17 14.43 6.63
N PHE A 46 12.39 14.87 7.88
CA PHE A 46 12.86 14.00 8.95
C PHE A 46 11.83 12.90 9.29
N ASP A 47 10.55 13.25 9.43
CA ASP A 47 9.48 12.29 9.72
C ASP A 47 9.35 11.22 8.63
N LEU A 48 9.45 11.60 7.36
CA LEU A 48 9.44 10.67 6.23
C LEU A 48 10.65 9.72 6.25
N SER A 49 11.84 10.25 6.51
CA SER A 49 13.06 9.42 6.61
C SER A 49 13.02 8.42 7.77
N GLY A 50 12.41 8.81 8.90
CA GLY A 50 12.19 7.93 10.05
C GLY A 50 11.19 6.83 9.75
N PHE A 51 10.11 7.14 9.03
CA PHE A 51 9.11 6.17 8.60
C PHE A 51 9.70 5.12 7.63
N ASP A 52 10.50 5.55 6.64
CA ASP A 52 11.14 4.65 5.69
C ASP A 52 12.14 3.70 6.37
N ALA A 53 12.90 4.19 7.35
CA ALA A 53 13.83 3.38 8.13
C ALA A 53 13.09 2.30 8.95
N LEU A 54 12.01 2.67 9.65
CA LEU A 54 11.19 1.74 10.43
C LEU A 54 10.50 0.69 9.55
N ASN A 55 10.04 1.08 8.35
CA ASN A 55 9.39 0.16 7.44
C ASN A 55 10.38 -0.84 6.84
N ARG A 56 11.63 -0.41 6.56
CA ARG A 56 12.70 -1.30 6.09
C ARG A 56 13.10 -2.33 7.15
N GLU A 57 13.21 -1.92 8.42
CA GLU A 57 13.49 -2.84 9.53
C GLU A 57 12.38 -3.90 9.67
N ASN A 58 11.11 -3.48 9.63
CA ASN A 58 9.97 -4.39 9.68
C ASN A 58 9.91 -5.35 8.48
N ALA A 59 10.25 -4.87 7.28
CA ALA A 59 10.30 -5.70 6.08
C ALA A 59 11.41 -6.76 6.16
N GLU A 60 12.58 -6.42 6.72
CA GLU A 60 13.67 -7.38 6.93
C GLU A 60 13.35 -8.42 8.01
N ALA A 61 12.67 -8.02 9.09
CA ALA A 61 12.18 -8.93 10.13
C ALA A 61 11.16 -9.93 9.56
N LYS A 62 10.14 -9.45 8.83
CA LYS A 62 9.16 -10.33 8.16
C LYS A 62 9.83 -11.30 7.19
N LYS A 63 10.77 -10.83 6.37
CA LYS A 63 11.47 -11.69 5.40
C LYS A 63 12.23 -12.83 6.08
N LYS A 64 12.88 -12.57 7.23
CA LYS A 64 13.57 -13.60 8.02
C LYS A 64 12.59 -14.60 8.62
N GLU A 65 11.47 -14.12 9.15
CA GLU A 65 10.41 -14.99 9.69
C GLU A 65 9.79 -15.90 8.62
N THR A 66 9.46 -15.35 7.44
CA THR A 66 8.91 -16.14 6.31
C THR A 66 9.93 -17.15 5.79
N ALA A 67 11.22 -16.78 5.71
CA ALA A 67 12.28 -17.69 5.31
C ALA A 67 12.45 -18.86 6.30
N ALA A 68 12.41 -18.57 7.61
CA ALA A 68 12.49 -19.59 8.65
C ALA A 68 11.26 -20.51 8.67
N LEU A 69 10.07 -19.98 8.38
CA LEU A 69 8.84 -20.76 8.26
C LEU A 69 8.92 -21.71 7.05
N ASN A 70 9.39 -21.20 5.91
CA ASN A 70 9.56 -22.00 4.68
C ASN A 70 10.55 -23.16 4.89
N GLU A 71 11.65 -22.93 5.62
CA GLU A 71 12.60 -24.00 5.96
C GLU A 71 11.94 -25.10 6.82
N LYS A 72 11.08 -24.72 7.78
CA LYS A 72 10.33 -25.69 8.58
C LYS A 72 9.32 -26.48 7.75
N ILE A 73 8.64 -25.83 6.81
CA ILE A 73 7.67 -26.48 5.91
C ILE A 73 8.37 -27.51 5.02
N ILE A 74 9.54 -27.17 4.47
CA ILE A 74 10.33 -28.09 3.64
C ILE A 74 10.77 -29.32 4.45
N LYS A 75 11.21 -29.14 5.70
CA LYS A 75 11.56 -30.27 6.58
C LYS A 75 10.36 -31.18 6.89
N MET A 76 9.19 -30.58 7.16
CA MET A 76 7.96 -31.36 7.39
C MET A 76 7.50 -32.10 6.13
N ALA A 77 7.65 -31.51 4.94
CA ALA A 77 7.33 -32.15 3.67
C ALA A 77 8.23 -33.36 3.40
N ASP A 78 9.54 -33.22 3.66
CA ASP A 78 10.53 -34.30 3.49
C ASP A 78 10.26 -35.47 4.45
N GLU A 79 9.96 -35.17 5.72
CA GLU A 79 9.56 -36.18 6.72
C GLU A 79 8.25 -36.91 6.35
N ALA A 80 7.31 -36.23 5.69
CA ALA A 80 6.07 -36.81 5.17
C ALA A 80 6.25 -37.56 3.83
N GLY A 81 7.48 -37.65 3.32
CA GLY A 81 7.81 -38.29 2.04
C GLY A 81 7.18 -37.58 0.84
N ILE A 82 7.09 -36.25 0.89
CA ILE A 82 6.58 -35.40 -0.18
C ILE A 82 7.77 -34.75 -0.88
N SER A 83 7.87 -34.93 -2.21
CA SER A 83 8.96 -34.34 -2.99
C SER A 83 8.92 -32.81 -2.93
N THR A 84 10.01 -32.20 -2.46
CA THR A 84 10.18 -30.75 -2.29
C THR A 84 10.77 -30.07 -3.53
N GLU A 85 11.15 -30.83 -4.57
CA GLU A 85 11.74 -30.28 -5.79
C GLU A 85 10.68 -29.62 -6.68
N GLY A 86 10.80 -28.31 -6.86
CA GLY A 86 9.95 -27.51 -7.77
C GLY A 86 8.60 -27.09 -7.21
N LYS A 87 8.31 -27.30 -5.92
CA LYS A 87 7.05 -26.89 -5.26
C LYS A 87 7.24 -25.73 -4.29
N THR A 88 6.26 -24.84 -4.24
CA THR A 88 6.26 -23.70 -3.30
C THR A 88 5.81 -24.12 -1.90
N ALA A 89 6.19 -23.37 -0.86
CA ALA A 89 5.83 -23.68 0.52
C ALA A 89 4.31 -23.80 0.74
N ASP A 90 3.52 -22.96 0.04
CA ASP A 90 2.06 -22.99 0.10
C ASP A 90 1.47 -24.27 -0.55
N GLU A 91 2.03 -24.71 -1.68
CA GLU A 91 1.62 -25.96 -2.34
C GLU A 91 1.99 -27.19 -1.51
N LEU A 92 3.14 -27.15 -0.83
CA LEU A 92 3.57 -28.21 0.07
C LEU A 92 2.65 -28.33 1.29
N LEU A 93 2.19 -27.21 1.87
CA LEU A 93 1.23 -27.21 2.98
C LEU A 93 -0.11 -27.85 2.62
N VAL A 94 -0.61 -27.58 1.41
CA VAL A 94 -1.85 -28.19 0.89
C VAL A 94 -1.66 -29.70 0.72
N LEU A 95 -0.55 -30.11 0.11
CA LEU A 95 -0.25 -31.53 -0.13
C LEU A 95 0.03 -32.32 1.16
N ILE A 96 0.71 -31.71 2.14
CA ILE A 96 0.90 -32.30 3.47
C ILE A 96 -0.45 -32.54 4.14
N SER A 97 -1.35 -31.56 4.11
CA SER A 97 -2.68 -31.67 4.71
C SER A 97 -3.54 -32.73 4.01
N GLU A 98 -3.43 -32.83 2.68
CA GLU A 98 -4.15 -33.81 1.86
C GLU A 98 -3.64 -35.23 2.12
N LYS A 99 -2.31 -35.41 2.22
CA LYS A 99 -1.67 -36.70 2.44
C LYS A 99 -1.81 -37.21 3.87
N MET A 100 -1.87 -36.30 4.86
CA MET A 100 -2.20 -36.65 6.26
C MET A 100 -3.67 -37.05 6.44
N SER A 101 -4.55 -36.69 5.49
CA SER A 101 -5.97 -37.08 5.51
C SER A 101 -6.23 -38.42 4.81
N THR A 102 -5.24 -38.96 4.07
CA THR A 102 -5.38 -40.16 3.22
C THR A 102 -4.43 -41.27 3.65
N ASP A 103 -4.48 -41.64 4.94
CA ASP A 103 -3.97 -42.93 5.44
C ASP A 103 -5.14 -43.71 6.07
N SER A 104 -6.18 -43.94 5.27
CA SER A 104 -7.21 -44.96 5.47
C SER A 104 -7.94 -45.14 4.14
N GLU A 105 -8.12 -46.40 3.74
CA GLU A 105 -8.92 -46.91 2.61
C GLU A 105 -8.18 -47.19 1.28
N ASP A 106 -7.47 -48.31 1.30
CA ASP A 106 -7.41 -49.25 0.16
C ASP A 106 -8.80 -49.91 -0.04
N VAL A 107 -9.16 -50.17 -1.30
CA VAL A 107 -10.29 -50.98 -1.82
C VAL A 107 -11.69 -50.33 -1.91
N SER A 108 -12.06 -49.86 -3.11
CA SER A 108 -13.09 -50.55 -3.92
C SER A 108 -13.27 -49.95 -5.33
N LYS A 109 -13.18 -50.85 -6.32
CA LYS A 109 -13.72 -50.69 -7.68
C LYS A 109 -15.23 -50.51 -7.61
N THR A 110 -15.82 -49.74 -8.54
CA THR A 110 -16.65 -50.21 -9.69
C THR A 110 -17.55 -49.08 -10.20
N GLU A 111 -17.59 -48.93 -11.53
CA GLU A 111 -18.77 -48.71 -12.40
C GLU A 111 -19.85 -47.75 -11.86
N GLY A 112 -20.20 -46.64 -12.49
CA GLY A 112 -20.52 -46.46 -13.89
C GLY A 112 -21.85 -45.69 -13.98
N VAL A 113 -21.93 -44.77 -14.93
CA VAL A 113 -23.15 -44.28 -15.60
C VAL A 113 -24.24 -43.59 -14.75
N ASP A 114 -24.43 -42.29 -14.99
CA ASP A 114 -25.72 -41.64 -15.36
C ASP A 114 -25.60 -40.13 -15.10
N LYS A 115 -25.26 -39.30 -16.08
CA LYS A 115 -26.12 -38.75 -17.14
C LYS A 115 -27.22 -37.83 -16.60
N ALA A 116 -26.98 -36.53 -16.83
CA ALA A 116 -27.95 -35.48 -17.13
C ALA A 116 -29.19 -35.34 -16.24
N GLU A 117 -29.29 -34.22 -15.53
CA GLU A 117 -30.52 -33.43 -15.57
C GLU A 117 -30.19 -31.94 -15.36
N LYS A 118 -30.34 -31.20 -16.46
CA LYS A 118 -30.32 -29.75 -16.54
C LYS A 118 -31.75 -29.28 -16.33
N LEU A 119 -32.07 -28.61 -15.22
CA LEU A 119 -33.29 -27.81 -15.09
C LEU A 119 -33.05 -26.62 -14.16
N GLU A 120 -32.60 -25.52 -14.74
CA GLU A 120 -33.04 -24.19 -14.27
C GLU A 120 -34.50 -24.01 -14.71
N PRO A 121 -35.35 -23.42 -13.86
CA PRO A 121 -36.13 -22.30 -14.38
C PRO A 121 -36.28 -21.13 -13.39
N GLN A 122 -35.99 -19.97 -13.96
CA GLN A 122 -36.80 -18.75 -14.00
C GLN A 122 -37.18 -18.00 -12.71
N ILE A 123 -36.50 -16.85 -12.55
CA ILE A 123 -37.08 -15.49 -12.55
C ILE A 123 -38.58 -15.40 -12.28
N ASN A 124 -38.95 -14.91 -11.09
CA ASN A 124 -39.76 -13.70 -10.89
C ASN A 124 -40.26 -13.60 -9.43
N SER A 125 -39.85 -12.56 -8.71
CA SER A 125 -40.76 -11.80 -7.85
C SER A 125 -40.22 -10.37 -7.76
N LYS A 126 -40.92 -9.44 -8.42
CA LYS A 126 -41.88 -8.52 -7.77
C LYS A 126 -41.13 -7.42 -7.00
N THR A 127 -40.76 -6.35 -7.70
CA THR A 127 -41.39 -5.01 -7.54
C THR A 127 -41.56 -4.60 -6.09
N GLU A 128 -40.62 -3.80 -5.59
CA GLU A 128 -40.92 -2.75 -4.63
C GLU A 128 -40.13 -1.50 -5.02
N SER A 129 -40.81 -0.67 -5.80
CA SER A 129 -40.64 0.78 -5.79
C SER A 129 -41.56 1.32 -4.69
N VAL A 130 -41.32 2.56 -4.27
CA VAL A 130 -41.92 3.28 -3.11
C VAL A 130 -41.01 3.11 -1.87
N ASP A 131 -40.41 4.14 -1.28
CA ASP A 131 -40.94 5.47 -1.01
C ASP A 131 -39.82 6.51 -0.90
N SER A 132 -39.98 7.60 -1.64
CA SER A 132 -39.49 8.91 -1.22
C SER A 132 -40.35 9.34 -0.04
N GLN A 133 -39.79 9.60 1.15
CA GLN A 133 -40.19 10.65 2.08
C GLN A 133 -39.29 10.62 3.32
N GLN A 134 -38.33 11.53 3.40
CA GLN A 134 -38.19 12.58 4.43
C GLN A 134 -36.76 13.14 4.44
#